data_AF-X1CLQ2-F1
#
_entry.id   AF-X1CLQ2-F1
#
_cell.length_a   1.000
_cell.length_b   1.000
_cell.length_c   1.000
_cell.angle_alpha   90.00
_cell.angle_beta   90.00
_cell.angle_gamma   90.00
#
_symmetry.space_group_name_H-M   'P 1'
#
loop_
_entity.id
_entity.type
_entity.pdbx_description
1 polymer ?
#
loop_
_entity_poly.entity_id
_entity_poly.type
_entity_poly.pdbx_seq_one_letter_code
_entity_poly.pdbx_strand_id
1 'polypeptide(L)'
;TVKGEIAAKVKEIPPGEGIGHHEAPRGEVFHYVRSDGSNMPVRLKVRAPTYVNLPTCKATVPGESVADAAIILAAIDPCYCCTERIVTINKRTGQRELNGQDLLRLSRKKTEKICKNMGRRNV
;
A
#
# COMPACT_ATOMS: atom_id res chain seq x y z
N THR A 1 -10.91 -22.93 -22.52
CA THR A 1 -11.39 -21.74 -21.77
C THR A 1 -12.40 -22.23 -20.74
N VAL A 2 -12.13 -22.06 -19.46
CA VAL A 2 -13.03 -22.57 -18.40
C VAL A 2 -14.36 -21.83 -18.49
N LYS A 3 -15.48 -22.56 -18.63
CA LYS A 3 -16.82 -21.96 -18.67
C LYS A 3 -17.29 -21.74 -17.22
N GLY A 4 -17.50 -20.49 -16.84
CA GLY A 4 -18.03 -20.08 -15.53
C GLY A 4 -18.41 -18.60 -15.54
N GLU A 5 -19.21 -18.18 -14.56
CA GLU A 5 -19.49 -16.75 -14.36
C GLU A 5 -18.17 -16.02 -14.05
N ILE A 6 -17.85 -15.00 -14.86
CA ILE A 6 -16.63 -14.18 -14.70
C ILE A 6 -16.71 -13.29 -13.44
N ALA A 7 -17.92 -13.10 -12.91
CA ALA A 7 -18.19 -12.22 -11.77
C ALA A 7 -18.84 -13.00 -10.63
N ALA A 8 -18.18 -13.05 -9.48
CA ALA A 8 -18.81 -13.48 -8.24
C ALA A 8 -19.72 -12.35 -7.73
N LYS A 9 -21.04 -12.59 -7.67
CA LYS A 9 -21.98 -11.66 -7.03
C LYS A 9 -21.81 -11.71 -5.52
N VAL A 10 -21.02 -10.79 -4.97
CA VAL A 10 -20.89 -10.60 -3.52
C VAL A 10 -22.19 -9.96 -3.02
N LYS A 11 -23.01 -10.73 -2.30
CA LYS A 11 -24.32 -10.26 -1.80
C LYS A 11 -24.18 -9.40 -0.55
N GLU A 12 -23.36 -9.84 0.40
CA GLU A 12 -23.13 -9.17 1.68
C GLU A 12 -21.67 -9.36 2.09
N ILE A 13 -21.07 -8.31 2.65
CA ILE A 13 -19.73 -8.37 3.23
C ILE A 13 -19.92 -8.35 4.75
N PRO A 14 -19.48 -9.35 5.50
CA PRO A 14 -19.61 -9.30 6.95
C PRO A 14 -18.68 -8.25 7.57
N PRO A 15 -19.06 -7.63 8.70
CA PRO A 15 -18.14 -6.82 9.48
C PRO A 15 -17.00 -7.68 10.03
N GLY A 16 -15.77 -7.19 9.96
CA GLY A 16 -14.60 -7.95 10.41
C GLY A 16 -13.26 -7.43 9.92
N GLU A 17 -12.20 -8.15 10.27
CA GLU A 17 -10.83 -7.92 9.82
C GLU A 17 -10.34 -9.16 9.08
N GLY A 18 -9.61 -8.94 7.98
CA GLY A 18 -9.02 -10.00 7.17
C GLY A 18 -7.57 -9.66 6.86
N ILE A 19 -6.72 -10.69 6.88
CA ILE A 19 -5.32 -10.60 6.50
C ILE A 19 -5.07 -11.61 5.39
N GLY A 20 -4.45 -11.16 4.30
CA GLY A 20 -4.03 -11.99 3.19
C GLY A 20 -2.53 -11.84 2.95
N HIS A 21 -1.84 -12.98 2.88
CA HIS A 21 -0.44 -13.06 2.51
C HIS A 21 -0.33 -13.77 1.16
N HIS A 22 0.59 -13.31 0.32
CA HIS A 22 0.88 -13.97 -0.95
C HIS A 22 2.35 -13.78 -1.31
N GLU A 23 2.96 -14.81 -1.87
CA GLU A 23 4.34 -14.74 -2.35
C GLU A 23 4.35 -14.23 -3.80
N ALA A 24 4.65 -12.94 -3.98
CA ALA A 24 4.86 -12.38 -5.31
C ALA A 24 6.30 -12.64 -5.79
N PRO A 25 6.60 -12.42 -7.09
CA PRO A 25 7.96 -12.67 -7.63
C PRO A 25 9.10 -11.91 -6.93
N ARG A 26 8.78 -10.87 -6.14
CA ARG A 26 9.73 -9.97 -5.46
C ARG A 26 9.73 -10.15 -3.94
N GLY A 27 8.97 -11.11 -3.42
CA GLY A 27 8.79 -11.40 -2.00
C GLY A 27 7.35 -11.26 -1.51
N GLU A 28 7.21 -11.27 -0.18
CA GLU A 28 5.92 -11.27 0.51
C GLU A 28 5.08 -10.00 0.25
N VAL A 29 3.88 -10.21 -0.27
CA VAL A 29 2.81 -9.21 -0.32
C VAL A 29 1.86 -9.43 0.86
N PHE A 30 1.58 -8.35 1.58
CA PHE A 30 0.62 -8.35 2.69
C PHE A 30 -0.55 -7.41 2.39
N HIS A 31 -1.76 -7.92 2.58
CA HIS A 31 -3.01 -7.18 2.50
C HIS A 31 -3.75 -7.29 3.83
N TYR A 32 -4.09 -6.14 4.41
CA TYR A 32 -5.02 -6.06 5.54
C TYR A 32 -6.28 -5.31 5.09
N VAL A 33 -7.44 -5.89 5.37
CA VAL A 33 -8.74 -5.30 5.08
C VAL A 33 -9.60 -5.29 6.33
N ARG A 34 -10.38 -4.22 6.51
CA ARG A 34 -11.41 -4.12 7.54
C ARG A 34 -12.72 -3.66 6.91
N SER A 35 -13.79 -4.37 7.25
CA SER A 35 -15.16 -4.05 6.86
C SER A 35 -16.02 -3.78 8.09
N ASP A 36 -16.96 -2.85 7.97
CA ASP A 36 -18.04 -2.59 8.92
C ASP A 36 -19.38 -3.18 8.46
N GLY A 37 -19.38 -3.98 7.39
CA GLY A 37 -20.58 -4.51 6.78
C GLY A 37 -21.08 -3.70 5.58
N SER A 38 -20.49 -2.53 5.33
CA SER A 38 -20.83 -1.72 4.16
C SER A 38 -20.20 -2.25 2.88
N ASN A 39 -20.59 -1.66 1.75
CA ASN A 39 -20.03 -1.97 0.43
C ASN A 39 -18.63 -1.38 0.19
N MET A 40 -18.04 -0.69 1.17
CA MET A 40 -16.72 -0.09 1.06
C MET A 40 -15.81 -0.52 2.22
N PRO A 41 -14.52 -0.83 1.96
CA PRO A 41 -13.61 -1.15 3.05
C PRO A 41 -13.37 0.10 3.91
N VAL A 42 -13.62 -0.04 5.21
CA VAL A 42 -13.26 0.98 6.21
C VAL A 42 -11.77 1.29 6.13
N ARG A 43 -10.97 0.23 5.97
CA ARG A 43 -9.53 0.30 5.78
C ARG A 43 -9.05 -0.81 4.85
N LEU A 44 -8.23 -0.43 3.89
CA LEU A 44 -7.38 -1.33 3.13
C LEU A 44 -5.93 -0.87 3.32
N LYS A 45 -5.05 -1.78 3.74
CA LYS A 45 -3.61 -1.54 3.84
C LYS A 45 -2.89 -2.60 3.03
N VAL A 46 -2.24 -2.15 1.98
CA VAL A 46 -1.35 -2.97 1.16
C VAL A 46 0.10 -2.68 1.57
N ARG A 47 0.90 -3.72 1.69
CA ARG A 47 2.36 -3.67 1.80
C ARG A 47 2.92 -4.56 0.70
N ALA A 48 3.33 -3.91 -0.38
CA ALA A 48 4.00 -4.59 -1.48
C ALA A 48 5.46 -4.94 -1.12
N PRO A 49 6.06 -5.95 -1.75
CA PRO A 49 7.41 -6.42 -1.46
C PRO A 49 8.47 -5.34 -1.67
N THR A 50 8.42 -4.61 -2.79
CA THR A 50 9.39 -3.54 -3.07
C THR A 50 9.40 -2.46 -1.97
N TYR A 51 8.28 -2.22 -1.29
CA TYR A 51 8.22 -1.24 -0.21
C TYR A 51 9.14 -1.57 0.97
N VAL A 52 9.32 -2.85 1.28
CA VAL A 52 10.22 -3.31 2.35
C VAL A 52 11.65 -3.52 1.87
N ASN A 53 11.83 -3.80 0.58
CA ASN A 53 13.16 -4.00 -0.01
C ASN A 53 13.88 -2.67 -0.29
N LEU A 54 13.18 -1.62 -0.73
CA LEU A 54 13.82 -0.36 -1.13
C LEU A 54 14.73 0.30 -0.05
N PRO A 55 14.39 0.28 1.24
CA PRO A 55 15.27 0.81 2.29
C PRO A 55 16.62 0.09 2.40
N THR A 56 16.77 -1.14 1.90
CA THR A 56 18.07 -1.84 1.95
C THR A 56 19.14 -1.11 1.13
N CYS A 57 18.75 -0.46 0.04
CA CYS A 57 19.64 0.39 -0.77
C CYS A 57 20.30 1.50 0.05
N LYS A 58 19.65 2.00 1.12
CA LYS A 58 20.26 3.01 2.00
C LYS A 58 21.46 2.46 2.77
N ALA A 59 21.50 1.16 3.03
CA ALA A 59 22.61 0.51 3.73
C ALA A 59 23.67 -0.03 2.77
N THR A 60 23.27 -0.44 1.55
CA THR A 60 24.18 -1.14 0.61
C THR A 60 24.84 -0.22 -0.41
N VAL A 61 24.24 0.92 -0.77
CA VAL A 61 24.80 1.85 -1.77
C VAL A 61 25.94 2.73 -1.24
N PRO A 62 25.92 3.24 0.02
CA PRO A 62 26.99 4.10 0.50
C PRO A 62 28.35 3.39 0.55
N GLY A 63 29.36 3.99 -0.09
CA GLY A 63 30.72 3.44 -0.17
C GLY A 63 31.02 2.73 -1.50
N GLU A 64 30.01 2.47 -2.32
CA GLU A 64 30.13 1.81 -3.62
C GLU A 64 30.28 2.82 -4.77
N SER A 65 30.66 2.32 -5.95
CA SER A 65 30.74 3.15 -7.16
C SER A 65 29.33 3.53 -7.68
N VAL A 66 29.26 4.57 -8.51
CA VAL A 66 28.01 4.98 -9.17
C VAL A 66 27.45 3.87 -10.08
N ALA A 67 28.33 3.07 -10.69
CA ALA A 67 27.91 1.92 -11.50
C ALA A 67 27.29 0.82 -10.62
N ASP A 68 27.91 0.53 -9.47
CA ASP A 68 27.43 -0.48 -8.54
C ASP A 68 26.11 -0.08 -7.89
N ALA A 69 25.89 1.21 -7.64
CA ALA A 69 24.61 1.73 -7.15
C ALA A 69 23.43 1.31 -8.04
N ALA A 70 23.61 1.30 -9.37
CA ALA A 70 22.58 0.86 -10.31
C ALA A 70 22.35 -0.66 -10.26
N ILE A 71 23.43 -1.44 -10.12
CA ILE A 71 23.37 -2.90 -10.02
C ILE A 71 22.68 -3.32 -8.71
N ILE A 72 23.04 -2.68 -7.59
CA ILE A 72 22.43 -2.88 -6.27
C ILE A 72 20.93 -2.59 -6.32
N LEU A 73 20.54 -1.49 -6.97
CA LEU A 73 19.13 -1.16 -7.16
C LEU A 73 18.41 -2.18 -8.05
N ALA A 74 19.06 -2.64 -9.13
CA ALA A 74 18.48 -3.66 -10.02
C ALA A 74 18.29 -5.01 -9.31
N ALA A 75 19.19 -5.36 -8.38
CA ALA A 75 19.14 -6.63 -7.64
C ALA A 75 17.85 -6.79 -6.80
N ILE A 76 17.22 -5.69 -6.36
CA ILE A 76 15.96 -5.75 -5.60
C ILE A 76 14.69 -5.72 -6.50
N ASP A 77 14.86 -5.63 -7.83
CA ASP A 77 13.79 -5.53 -8.83
C ASP A 77 12.64 -4.57 -8.42
N PRO A 78 12.90 -3.25 -8.38
CA PRO A 78 11.94 -2.31 -7.83
C PRO A 78 10.76 -2.05 -8.77
N CYS A 79 9.53 -2.36 -8.34
CA CYS A 79 8.31 -1.84 -8.97
C CYS A 79 7.89 -0.54 -8.27
N TYR A 80 8.16 0.59 -8.91
CA TYR A 80 7.75 1.92 -8.42
C TYR A 80 6.24 2.03 -8.26
N CYS A 81 5.49 1.42 -9.18
CA CYS A 81 4.05 1.20 -9.15
C CYS A 81 3.54 0.69 -7.78
N CYS A 82 4.26 -0.26 -7.17
CA CYS A 82 3.92 -0.85 -5.88
C CYS A 82 4.30 0.03 -4.68
N THR A 83 5.15 1.03 -4.91
CA THR A 83 5.67 1.94 -3.87
C THR A 83 5.04 3.33 -3.90
N GLU A 84 4.25 3.62 -4.94
CA GLU A 84 3.80 4.98 -5.23
C GLU A 84 2.73 5.49 -4.28
N ARG A 85 2.74 6.82 -4.14
CA ARG A 85 1.74 7.60 -3.42
C ARG A 85 1.27 8.69 -4.36
N ILE A 86 -0.03 8.65 -4.64
CA ILE A 86 -0.75 9.51 -5.58
C ILE A 86 -0.50 10.99 -5.26
N VAL A 87 -0.46 11.84 -6.29
CA VAL A 87 -0.55 13.30 -6.15
C VAL A 87 -1.84 13.73 -6.84
N THR A 88 -2.65 14.55 -6.16
CA THR A 88 -3.87 15.10 -6.77
C THR A 88 -3.56 16.46 -7.35
N ILE A 89 -3.88 16.66 -8.63
CA ILE A 89 -3.74 17.94 -9.32
C ILE A 89 -5.14 18.43 -9.67
N ASN A 90 -5.46 19.66 -9.28
CA ASN A 90 -6.69 20.31 -9.68
C ASN A 90 -6.61 20.65 -11.17
N LYS A 91 -7.43 19.98 -11.99
CA LYS A 91 -7.42 20.14 -13.46
C LYS A 91 -7.73 21.56 -13.94
N ARG A 92 -8.44 22.37 -13.15
CA ARG A 92 -8.84 23.74 -13.52
C ARG A 92 -7.76 24.76 -13.21
N THR A 93 -7.04 24.59 -12.11
CA THR A 93 -6.02 25.56 -11.66
C THR A 93 -4.59 25.11 -11.93
N GLY A 94 -4.39 23.85 -12.31
CA GLY A 94 -3.06 23.23 -12.46
C GLY A 94 -2.31 23.05 -11.14
N GLN A 95 -2.90 23.47 -10.01
CA GLN A 95 -2.26 23.42 -8.71
C GLN A 95 -2.34 22.02 -8.10
N ARG A 96 -1.26 21.63 -7.42
CA ARG A 96 -1.20 20.40 -6.62
C ARG A 96 -2.07 20.59 -5.38
N GLU A 97 -3.12 19.78 -5.26
CA GLU A 97 -4.10 19.90 -4.18
C GLU A 97 -3.69 19.06 -2.95
N LEU A 98 -3.11 17.88 -3.18
CA LEU A 98 -2.60 17.01 -2.12
C LEU A 98 -1.27 16.39 -2.53
N ASN A 99 -0.25 16.58 -1.70
CA ASN A 99 1.06 15.95 -1.86
C ASN A 99 1.14 14.62 -1.08
N GLY A 100 2.23 13.87 -1.25
CA GLY A 100 2.43 12.60 -0.55
C GLY A 100 2.45 12.72 0.98
N GLN A 101 2.97 13.81 1.53
CA GLN A 101 2.98 14.04 3.00
C GLN A 101 1.57 14.32 3.52
N ASP A 102 0.75 15.06 2.78
CA ASP A 102 -0.65 15.32 3.11
C ASP A 102 -1.46 14.04 3.14
N LEU A 103 -1.31 13.19 2.12
CA LEU A 103 -1.97 11.89 2.08
C LEU A 103 -1.52 10.97 3.23
N LEU A 104 -0.24 10.98 3.58
CA LEU A 104 0.26 10.25 4.74
C LEU A 104 -0.36 10.76 6.04
N ARG A 105 -0.44 12.09 6.21
CA ARG A 105 -1.07 12.73 7.37
C ARG A 105 -2.55 12.37 7.47
N LEU A 106 -3.31 12.47 6.38
CA LEU A 106 -4.73 12.11 6.33
C LEU A 106 -4.94 10.62 6.63
N SER A 107 -4.10 9.74 6.06
CA SER A 107 -4.11 8.30 6.31
C SER A 107 -3.89 7.98 7.79
N ARG A 108 -2.91 8.61 8.44
CA ARG A 108 -2.62 8.46 9.87
C ARG A 108 -3.77 8.95 10.75
N LYS A 109 -4.29 10.16 10.49
CA LYS A 109 -5.47 10.69 11.19
C LYS A 109 -6.69 9.78 11.07
N LYS A 110 -6.92 9.18 9.89
CA LYS A 110 -8.00 8.19 9.70
C LYS A 110 -7.73 6.93 10.54
N THR A 111 -6.50 6.43 10.57
CA THR A 111 -6.12 5.30 11.44
C THR A 111 -6.40 5.61 12.91
N GLU A 112 -5.98 6.78 13.41
CA GLU A 112 -6.19 7.17 14.80
C GLU A 112 -7.67 7.22 15.19
N LYS A 113 -8.52 7.77 14.31
CA LYS A 113 -9.98 7.77 14.51
C LYS A 113 -10.54 6.35 14.58
N ILE A 114 -10.10 5.46 13.70
CA ILE A 114 -10.51 4.05 13.71
C ILE A 114 -10.06 3.38 15.01
N CYS A 115 -8.80 3.57 15.45
CA CYS A 115 -8.30 3.02 16.72
C CYS A 115 -9.11 3.49 17.93
N LYS A 116 -9.42 4.80 18.00
CA LYS A 116 -10.27 5.38 19.06
C LYS A 116 -11.65 4.75 19.09
N ASN A 117 -12.30 4.61 17.93
CA ASN A 117 -13.63 4.00 17.82
C ASN A 117 -13.64 2.51 18.23
N MET A 118 -12.49 1.83 18.16
CA MET A 118 -12.34 0.43 18.58
C MET A 118 -11.91 0.26 20.04
N GLY A 119 -11.66 1.34 20.78
CA GLY A 119 -11.09 1.26 22.14
C GLY A 119 -9.67 0.69 22.20
N ARG A 120 -8.97 0.52 21.07
CA ARG A 120 -7.58 0.07 21.02
C ARG A 120 -6.67 1.29 21.26
N ARG A 121 -5.88 1.28 22.35
CA ARG A 121 -4.85 2.31 22.59
C ARG A 121 -3.82 2.26 21.46
N ASN A 122 -3.39 3.44 20.99
CA ASN A 122 -2.24 3.52 20.08
C ASN A 122 -1.03 2.95 20.82
N VAL A 123 -0.42 1.91 20.25
CA VAL A 123 0.90 1.41 20.66
C VAL A 123 1.96 2.35 20.09
#